data_AF-E0Q412-F1
#
_entry.id   AF-E0Q412-F1
#
_cell.length_a   1.000
_cell.length_b   1.000
_cell.length_c   1.000
_cell.angle_alpha   90.00
_cell.angle_beta   90.00
_cell.angle_gamma   90.00
#
_symmetry.space_group_name_H-M   'P 1'
#
loop_
_entity.id
_entity.type
_entity.pdbx_description
1 polymer ?
#
loop_
_entity_poly.entity_id
_entity_poly.type
_entity_poly.pdbx_seq_one_letter_code
_entity_poly.pdbx_strand_id
1 'polypeptide(L)'
;MEVFVAKLNVEPTVLDLYEETNLLETVIPNSLNMIFDRLDEDKGIIGYRITNDIESIKKSKLYQEILRYREKLISEYYNVVAIFEDSGEIVYSKTYMYLRSMLKAKIDELFITFPFLKNSEEIKVSSFSKGKISEIQMGITYIDRVNRIEKFLFYNSEDIRVINFYYDTSCEWIYIPVSMLITDDIVNELNSIVSEIEDKINNFKNITDIGSVSVNLVYDDFKIKPGKYREIIVTKVYPNGHPALDRGKALRAARIETKYKAAQGETFNELEIEDETKVDAEKGYLSSIFARGKNIIENTILRKSIRED
;
A
#
# COMPACT_ATOMS: atom_id res chain seq x y z
N MET A 1 14.95 20.60 7.68
CA MET A 1 13.87 19.63 7.95
C MET A 1 14.42 18.20 8.03
N GLU A 2 14.08 17.46 9.10
CA GLU A 2 14.36 16.02 9.21
C GLU A 2 13.33 15.22 8.39
N VAL A 3 13.80 14.23 7.63
CA VAL A 3 12.99 13.40 6.73
C VAL A 3 13.41 11.93 6.78
N PHE A 4 12.45 11.05 6.50
CA PHE A 4 12.69 9.66 6.12
C PHE A 4 12.77 9.52 4.61
N VAL A 5 13.53 8.53 4.14
CA VAL A 5 13.79 8.32 2.71
C VAL A 5 13.07 7.08 2.20
N ALA A 6 12.34 7.25 1.10
CA ALA A 6 11.88 6.20 0.22
C ALA A 6 12.45 6.42 -1.19
N LYS A 7 12.40 5.41 -2.06
CA LYS A 7 12.79 5.51 -3.47
C LYS A 7 11.61 5.19 -4.37
N LEU A 8 11.37 6.04 -5.37
CA LEU A 8 10.45 5.77 -6.47
C LEU A 8 11.18 4.96 -7.54
N ASN A 9 10.62 3.80 -7.89
CA ASN A 9 11.12 2.92 -8.94
C ASN A 9 10.04 2.82 -10.05
N VAL A 10 10.36 3.30 -11.25
CA VAL A 10 9.53 3.13 -12.46
C VAL A 10 9.80 1.78 -13.16
N GLU A 11 8.86 1.31 -13.97
CA GLU A 11 9.03 0.06 -14.73
C GLU A 11 10.19 0.12 -15.76
N PRO A 12 10.81 -1.02 -16.10
CA PRO A 12 11.87 -1.08 -17.11
C PRO A 12 11.46 -0.48 -18.46
N THR A 13 10.19 -0.68 -18.84
CA THR A 13 9.61 -0.13 -20.08
C THR A 13 9.66 1.39 -20.12
N VAL A 14 9.55 2.07 -18.97
CA VAL A 14 9.64 3.53 -18.87
C VAL A 14 11.10 3.97 -18.93
N LEU A 15 12.00 3.22 -18.27
CA LEU A 15 13.44 3.47 -18.35
C LEU A 15 13.99 3.40 -19.78
N ASP A 16 13.48 2.46 -20.58
CA ASP A 16 13.89 2.30 -21.98
C ASP A 16 13.45 3.48 -22.87
N LEU A 17 12.44 4.25 -22.44
CA LEU A 17 11.85 5.35 -23.23
C LEU A 17 12.58 6.68 -23.03
N TYR A 18 13.26 6.87 -21.90
CA TYR A 18 13.77 8.18 -21.50
C TYR A 18 15.22 8.10 -21.02
N GLU A 19 16.04 9.06 -21.45
CA GLU A 19 17.35 9.28 -20.83
C GLU A 19 17.18 9.66 -19.35
N GLU A 20 18.13 9.24 -18.51
CA GLU A 20 18.04 9.38 -17.06
C GLU A 20 17.76 10.80 -16.60
N THR A 21 18.55 11.78 -17.06
CA THR A 21 18.35 13.18 -16.68
C THR A 21 16.96 13.68 -17.06
N ASN A 22 16.47 13.32 -18.25
CA ASN A 22 15.13 13.71 -18.69
C ASN A 22 14.03 13.00 -17.88
N LEU A 23 14.22 11.72 -17.55
CA LEU A 23 13.28 10.95 -16.74
C LEU A 23 13.12 11.58 -15.35
N LEU A 24 14.24 11.87 -14.70
CA LEU A 24 14.33 12.35 -13.32
C LEU A 24 13.90 13.82 -13.19
N GLU A 25 14.36 14.69 -14.09
CA GLU A 25 14.13 16.14 -13.96
C GLU A 25 12.84 16.61 -14.63
N THR A 26 12.28 15.83 -15.57
CA THR A 26 11.12 16.26 -16.37
C THR A 26 9.95 15.27 -16.34
N VAL A 27 10.15 14.01 -16.75
CA VAL A 27 9.05 13.06 -16.97
C VAL A 27 8.36 12.67 -15.66
N ILE A 28 9.13 12.31 -14.63
CA ILE A 28 8.59 11.99 -13.29
C ILE A 28 7.91 13.23 -12.68
N PRO A 29 8.56 14.40 -12.58
CA PRO A 29 7.91 15.61 -12.07
C PRO A 29 6.61 15.98 -12.81
N ASN A 30 6.59 15.95 -14.15
CA ASN A 30 5.38 16.23 -14.91
C ASN A 30 4.26 15.25 -14.60
N SER A 31 4.57 13.97 -14.48
CA SER A 31 3.59 12.94 -14.09
C SER A 31 3.07 13.16 -12.66
N LEU A 32 3.94 13.48 -11.70
CA LEU A 32 3.54 13.78 -10.32
C LEU A 32 2.66 15.04 -10.23
N ASN A 33 2.97 16.08 -11.01
CA ASN A 33 2.16 17.31 -11.09
C ASN A 33 0.72 17.07 -11.59
N MET A 34 0.49 15.99 -12.35
CA MET A 34 -0.85 15.62 -12.81
C MET A 34 -1.66 14.91 -11.71
N ILE A 35 -1.00 14.38 -10.68
CA ILE A 35 -1.59 13.51 -9.65
C ILE A 35 -1.73 14.23 -8.30
N PHE A 36 -0.77 15.10 -7.99
CA PHE A 36 -0.59 15.72 -6.68
C PHE A 36 -0.60 17.24 -6.77
N ASP A 37 -1.01 17.88 -5.67
CA ASP A 37 -0.90 19.34 -5.55
C ASP A 37 0.59 19.68 -5.39
N ARG A 38 1.18 20.34 -6.40
CA ARG A 38 2.56 20.84 -6.32
C ARG A 38 2.64 21.99 -5.31
N LEU A 39 3.64 21.93 -4.45
CA LEU A 39 3.97 22.98 -3.48
C LEU A 39 5.12 23.84 -4.03
N ASP A 40 6.19 23.97 -3.27
CA ASP A 40 7.42 24.66 -3.59
C ASP A 40 8.46 23.76 -4.26
N GLU A 41 9.43 24.37 -4.92
CA GLU A 41 10.62 23.69 -5.46
C GLU A 41 11.86 24.48 -5.05
N ASP A 42 12.84 23.80 -4.47
CA ASP A 42 14.17 24.35 -4.19
C ASP A 42 15.25 23.35 -4.61
N LYS A 43 16.23 23.82 -5.41
CA LYS A 43 17.42 23.05 -5.83
C LYS A 43 17.12 21.62 -6.32
N GLY A 44 16.04 21.42 -7.07
CA GLY A 44 15.64 20.10 -7.59
C GLY A 44 14.92 19.21 -6.60
N ILE A 45 14.50 19.74 -5.45
CA ILE A 45 13.59 19.07 -4.51
C ILE A 45 12.22 19.70 -4.68
N ILE A 46 11.25 18.93 -5.17
CA ILE A 46 9.88 19.39 -5.47
C ILE A 46 8.93 18.89 -4.38
N GLY A 47 8.24 19.79 -3.70
CA GLY A 47 7.21 19.48 -2.72
C GLY A 47 5.87 19.12 -3.36
N TYR A 48 5.21 18.12 -2.79
CA TYR A 48 3.88 17.65 -3.20
C TYR A 48 2.99 17.42 -1.98
N ARG A 49 1.69 17.53 -2.22
CA ARG A 49 0.65 17.31 -1.21
C ARG A 49 -0.42 16.34 -1.68
N ILE A 50 -0.77 15.42 -0.78
CA ILE A 50 -1.99 14.63 -0.83
C ILE A 50 -2.96 15.22 0.18
N THR A 51 -4.15 15.55 -0.28
CA THR A 51 -5.24 16.05 0.56
C THR A 51 -6.35 15.01 0.51
N ASN A 52 -6.62 14.34 1.63
CA ASN A 52 -7.76 13.43 1.75
C ASN A 52 -8.87 14.13 2.54
N ASP A 53 -9.88 14.61 1.82
CA ASP A 53 -11.08 15.20 2.42
C ASP A 53 -12.04 14.08 2.83
N ILE A 54 -11.94 13.70 4.11
CA ILE A 54 -12.73 12.63 4.71
C ILE A 54 -14.22 13.01 4.77
N GLU A 55 -14.54 14.29 4.94
CA GLU A 55 -15.92 14.77 4.95
C GLU A 55 -16.56 14.68 3.56
N SER A 56 -15.82 15.02 2.50
CA SER A 56 -16.29 14.80 1.13
C SER A 56 -16.53 13.33 0.81
N ILE A 57 -15.70 12.42 1.34
CA ILE A 57 -15.91 10.97 1.17
C ILE A 57 -17.18 10.53 1.88
N LYS A 58 -17.39 10.93 3.14
CA LYS A 58 -18.60 10.61 3.90
C LYS A 58 -19.86 11.14 3.22
N LYS A 59 -19.78 12.30 2.55
CA LYS A 59 -20.90 12.91 1.79
C LYS A 59 -21.05 12.35 0.38
N SER A 60 -20.07 11.57 -0.10
CA SER A 60 -20.10 11.04 -1.45
C SER A 60 -21.27 10.07 -1.66
N LYS A 61 -21.89 10.14 -2.84
CA LYS A 61 -22.97 9.22 -3.24
C LYS A 61 -22.53 7.76 -3.17
N LEU A 62 -21.28 7.48 -3.56
CA LEU A 62 -20.70 6.14 -3.54
C LEU A 62 -20.68 5.55 -2.13
N TYR A 63 -20.18 6.31 -1.15
CA TYR A 63 -20.14 5.86 0.24
C TYR A 63 -21.54 5.65 0.82
N GLN A 64 -22.46 6.57 0.57
CA GLN A 64 -23.86 6.44 1.01
C GLN A 64 -24.56 5.22 0.40
N GLU A 65 -24.27 4.88 -0.86
CA GLU A 65 -24.77 3.65 -1.49
C GLU A 65 -24.22 2.39 -0.82
N ILE A 66 -22.94 2.37 -0.42
CA ILE A 66 -22.32 1.24 0.29
C ILE A 66 -23.02 1.00 1.64
N LEU A 67 -23.25 2.07 2.43
CA LEU A 67 -23.96 1.95 3.71
C LEU A 67 -25.36 1.36 3.53
N ARG A 68 -26.10 1.85 2.52
CA ARG A 68 -27.44 1.33 2.20
C ARG A 68 -27.42 -0.13 1.74
N TYR A 69 -26.43 -0.53 0.93
CA TYR A 69 -26.30 -1.92 0.51
C TYR A 69 -25.95 -2.84 1.69
N ARG A 70 -25.07 -2.40 2.60
CA ARG A 70 -24.74 -3.12 3.84
C ARG A 70 -26.01 -3.36 4.67
N GLU A 71 -26.78 -2.32 4.94
CA GLU A 71 -28.00 -2.44 5.76
C GLU A 71 -29.00 -3.43 5.15
N LYS A 72 -29.25 -3.34 3.84
CA LYS A 72 -30.13 -4.28 3.13
C LYS A 72 -29.60 -5.70 3.18
N LEU A 73 -28.29 -5.90 3.04
CA LEU A 73 -27.67 -7.23 3.13
C LEU A 73 -27.79 -7.82 4.54
N ILE A 74 -27.66 -6.99 5.59
CA ILE A 74 -27.90 -7.39 6.98
C ILE A 74 -29.36 -7.80 7.19
N SER A 75 -30.32 -7.03 6.65
CA SER A 75 -31.74 -7.41 6.73
C SER A 75 -32.01 -8.75 6.06
N GLU A 76 -31.50 -8.97 4.84
CA GLU A 76 -31.65 -10.25 4.15
C GLU A 76 -30.90 -11.40 4.85
N TYR A 77 -29.79 -11.12 5.55
CA TYR A 77 -29.10 -12.11 6.37
C TYR A 77 -30.02 -12.67 7.47
N TYR A 78 -30.76 -11.79 8.16
CA TYR A 78 -31.71 -12.23 9.17
C TYR A 78 -32.88 -13.04 8.59
N ASN A 79 -33.27 -12.80 7.34
CA ASN A 79 -34.25 -13.65 6.65
C ASN A 79 -33.69 -15.06 6.42
N VAL A 80 -32.41 -15.19 6.04
CA VAL A 80 -31.74 -16.48 5.89
C VAL A 80 -31.66 -17.21 7.24
N VAL A 81 -31.34 -16.49 8.32
CA VAL A 81 -31.33 -17.04 9.68
C VAL A 81 -32.69 -17.59 10.07
N ALA A 82 -33.77 -16.83 9.88
CA ALA A 82 -35.12 -17.28 10.22
C ALA A 82 -35.51 -18.56 9.45
N ILE A 83 -35.23 -18.62 8.15
CA ILE A 83 -35.49 -19.82 7.34
C ILE A 83 -34.68 -21.01 7.88
N PHE A 84 -33.41 -20.80 8.21
CA PHE A 84 -32.55 -21.86 8.74
C PHE A 84 -33.03 -22.36 10.11
N GLU A 85 -33.48 -21.48 11.00
CA GLU A 85 -34.05 -21.85 12.30
C GLU A 85 -35.34 -22.66 12.15
N ASP A 86 -36.14 -22.37 11.12
CA ASP A 86 -37.41 -23.07 10.85
C ASP A 86 -37.24 -24.41 10.11
N SER A 87 -36.32 -24.48 9.13
CA SER A 87 -36.21 -25.63 8.20
C SER A 87 -34.91 -26.43 8.35
N GLY A 88 -33.89 -25.88 9.00
CA GLY A 88 -32.52 -26.41 8.99
C GLY A 88 -31.77 -26.23 7.66
N GLU A 89 -32.40 -25.61 6.66
CA GLU A 89 -31.81 -25.39 5.34
C GLU A 89 -31.33 -23.94 5.17
N ILE A 90 -30.14 -23.78 4.58
CA ILE A 90 -29.60 -22.45 4.27
C ILE A 90 -30.01 -22.07 2.86
N VAL A 91 -30.96 -21.14 2.75
CA VAL A 91 -31.48 -20.68 1.46
C VAL A 91 -31.15 -19.20 1.25
N TYR A 92 -30.21 -18.92 0.33
CA TYR A 92 -29.88 -17.55 -0.04
C TYR A 92 -30.80 -17.06 -1.16
N SER A 93 -31.50 -15.95 -0.91
CA SER A 93 -32.36 -15.33 -1.92
C SER A 93 -31.53 -14.76 -3.09
N LYS A 94 -32.14 -14.64 -4.28
CA LYS A 94 -31.50 -13.94 -5.41
C LYS A 94 -31.14 -12.50 -5.02
N THR A 95 -31.97 -11.86 -4.21
CA THR A 95 -31.73 -10.52 -3.66
C THR A 95 -30.48 -10.50 -2.78
N TYR A 96 -30.31 -11.48 -1.89
CA TYR A 96 -29.11 -11.63 -1.06
C TYR A 96 -27.84 -11.69 -1.91
N MET A 97 -27.85 -12.57 -2.91
CA MET A 97 -26.71 -12.77 -3.81
C MET A 97 -26.38 -11.52 -4.63
N TYR A 98 -27.41 -10.80 -5.08
CA TYR A 98 -27.25 -9.52 -5.78
C TYR A 98 -26.65 -8.44 -4.87
N LEU A 99 -27.24 -8.22 -3.69
CA LEU A 99 -26.78 -7.22 -2.73
C LEU A 99 -25.32 -7.47 -2.32
N ARG A 100 -24.95 -8.73 -2.07
CA ARG A 100 -23.58 -9.14 -1.78
C ARG A 100 -22.61 -8.74 -2.90
N SER A 101 -22.98 -9.02 -4.15
CA SER A 101 -22.14 -8.74 -5.32
C SER A 101 -21.98 -7.23 -5.55
N MET A 102 -23.08 -6.48 -5.41
CA MET A 102 -23.07 -5.02 -5.50
C MET A 102 -22.25 -4.37 -4.40
N LEU A 103 -22.36 -4.86 -3.16
CA LEU A 103 -21.60 -4.35 -2.04
C LEU A 103 -20.09 -4.53 -2.27
N LYS A 104 -19.66 -5.71 -2.72
CA LYS A 104 -18.26 -5.96 -3.10
C LYS A 104 -17.79 -4.97 -4.17
N ALA A 105 -18.52 -4.87 -5.28
CA ALA A 105 -18.13 -4.02 -6.40
C ALA A 105 -18.00 -2.54 -5.99
N LYS A 106 -18.92 -2.06 -5.15
CA LYS A 106 -18.90 -0.67 -4.66
C LYS A 106 -17.77 -0.40 -3.67
N ILE A 107 -17.41 -1.38 -2.82
CA ILE A 107 -16.21 -1.28 -1.96
C ILE A 107 -14.95 -1.21 -2.84
N ASP A 108 -14.85 -2.05 -3.87
CA ASP A 108 -13.69 -2.03 -4.78
C ASP A 108 -13.60 -0.67 -5.52
N GLU A 109 -14.73 -0.12 -5.99
CA GLU A 109 -14.83 1.22 -6.59
C GLU A 109 -14.41 2.33 -5.60
N LEU A 110 -14.80 2.21 -4.33
CA LEU A 110 -14.41 3.15 -3.28
C LEU A 110 -12.89 3.14 -3.05
N PHE A 111 -12.26 1.96 -3.05
CA PHE A 111 -10.80 1.84 -2.91
C PHE A 111 -10.04 2.29 -4.16
N ILE A 112 -10.62 2.20 -5.34
CA ILE A 112 -10.01 2.80 -6.54
C ILE A 112 -10.07 4.33 -6.44
N THR A 113 -11.22 4.87 -6.01
CA THR A 113 -11.45 6.32 -5.92
C THR A 113 -10.65 6.95 -4.77
N PHE A 114 -10.56 6.26 -3.64
CA PHE A 114 -9.91 6.72 -2.41
C PHE A 114 -8.98 5.62 -1.86
N PRO A 115 -7.76 5.49 -2.42
CA PRO A 115 -6.89 4.33 -2.16
C PRO A 115 -6.44 4.20 -0.71
N PHE A 116 -6.25 5.33 -0.03
CA PHE A 116 -5.89 5.35 1.39
C PHE A 116 -6.89 4.61 2.29
N LEU A 117 -8.14 4.41 1.85
CA LEU A 117 -9.13 3.64 2.60
C LEU A 117 -8.80 2.15 2.66
N LYS A 118 -7.89 1.62 1.83
CA LYS A 118 -7.39 0.24 1.98
C LYS A 118 -6.73 0.01 3.33
N ASN A 119 -6.15 1.04 3.94
CA ASN A 119 -5.59 0.99 5.30
C ASN A 119 -6.66 0.64 6.36
N SER A 120 -7.95 0.82 6.05
CA SER A 120 -9.03 0.35 6.93
C SER A 120 -9.01 -1.16 7.15
N GLU A 121 -8.44 -1.95 6.23
CA GLU A 121 -8.35 -3.40 6.38
C GLU A 121 -7.54 -3.83 7.61
N GLU A 122 -6.64 -2.97 8.11
CA GLU A 122 -5.84 -3.23 9.30
C GLU A 122 -6.59 -2.93 10.61
N ILE A 123 -7.71 -2.19 10.54
CA ILE A 123 -8.50 -1.86 11.72
C ILE A 123 -9.17 -3.10 12.31
N LYS A 124 -8.94 -3.33 13.60
CA LYS A 124 -9.64 -4.37 14.35
C LYS A 124 -11.06 -3.92 14.68
N VAL A 125 -12.03 -4.65 14.13
CA VAL A 125 -13.46 -4.59 14.49
C VAL A 125 -13.92 -5.95 14.99
N SER A 126 -14.90 -5.97 15.89
CA SER A 126 -15.66 -7.19 16.17
C SER A 126 -16.38 -7.60 14.89
N SER A 127 -16.15 -8.82 14.41
CA SER A 127 -16.86 -9.34 13.24
C SER A 127 -18.36 -9.39 13.51
N PHE A 128 -19.15 -9.06 12.49
CA PHE A 128 -20.59 -9.23 12.47
C PHE A 128 -21.01 -10.67 12.74
N SER A 129 -20.16 -11.66 12.40
CA SER A 129 -20.41 -13.09 12.70
C SER A 129 -20.38 -13.42 14.19
N LYS A 130 -19.85 -12.55 15.06
CA LYS A 130 -19.69 -12.85 16.49
C LYS A 130 -21.05 -13.02 17.16
N GLY A 131 -21.31 -14.22 17.67
CA GLY A 131 -22.59 -14.58 18.28
C GLY A 131 -23.70 -14.86 17.27
N LYS A 132 -23.36 -15.12 15.99
CA LYS A 132 -24.29 -15.54 14.93
C LYS A 132 -24.09 -17.02 14.57
N ILE A 133 -25.03 -17.56 13.78
CA ILE A 133 -25.03 -18.95 13.31
C ILE A 133 -23.79 -19.20 12.45
N SER A 134 -22.98 -20.20 12.81
CA SER A 134 -21.67 -20.45 12.22
C SER A 134 -21.73 -20.89 10.76
N GLU A 135 -22.85 -21.48 10.34
CA GLU A 135 -23.08 -22.06 9.03
C GLU A 135 -23.47 -20.98 8.00
N ILE A 136 -24.00 -19.85 8.45
CA ILE A 136 -24.42 -18.74 7.59
C ILE A 136 -23.32 -17.69 7.56
N GLN A 137 -22.33 -17.88 6.69
CA GLN A 137 -21.15 -16.98 6.58
C GLN A 137 -21.13 -16.13 5.31
N MET A 138 -21.96 -16.45 4.32
CA MET A 138 -21.86 -15.83 3.01
C MET A 138 -22.13 -14.32 3.12
N GLY A 139 -21.24 -13.47 2.62
CA GLY A 139 -21.45 -12.01 2.61
C GLY A 139 -21.04 -11.27 3.89
N ILE A 140 -20.80 -11.98 5.01
CA ILE A 140 -20.33 -11.39 6.27
C ILE A 140 -19.03 -10.60 6.07
N THR A 141 -18.08 -11.15 5.29
CA THR A 141 -16.80 -10.49 5.01
C THR A 141 -16.97 -9.07 4.46
N TYR A 142 -17.97 -8.83 3.61
CA TYR A 142 -18.19 -7.50 3.04
C TYR A 142 -18.83 -6.55 4.06
N ILE A 143 -19.71 -7.05 4.93
CA ILE A 143 -20.26 -6.27 6.05
C ILE A 143 -19.11 -5.83 6.97
N ASP A 144 -18.20 -6.74 7.32
CA ASP A 144 -17.03 -6.45 8.17
C ASP A 144 -16.06 -5.46 7.52
N ARG A 145 -15.89 -5.52 6.19
CA ARG A 145 -15.12 -4.51 5.44
C ARG A 145 -15.74 -3.12 5.56
N VAL A 146 -17.05 -2.98 5.38
CA VAL A 146 -17.72 -1.69 5.55
C VAL A 146 -17.60 -1.18 6.98
N ASN A 147 -17.73 -2.04 7.99
CA ASN A 147 -17.57 -1.66 9.40
C ASN A 147 -16.14 -1.15 9.69
N ARG A 148 -15.12 -1.77 9.08
CA ARG A 148 -13.74 -1.28 9.17
C ARG A 148 -13.56 0.07 8.51
N ILE A 149 -14.11 0.26 7.30
CA ILE A 149 -14.07 1.56 6.59
C ILE A 149 -14.75 2.65 7.43
N GLU A 150 -15.95 2.38 7.96
CA GLU A 150 -16.68 3.34 8.80
C GLU A 150 -15.89 3.71 10.06
N LYS A 151 -15.32 2.72 10.74
CA LYS A 151 -14.47 2.94 11.92
C LYS A 151 -13.18 3.70 11.58
N PHE A 152 -12.58 3.44 10.41
CA PHE A 152 -11.42 4.17 9.90
C PHE A 152 -11.75 5.63 9.68
N LEU A 153 -12.84 5.92 8.96
CA LEU A 153 -13.31 7.28 8.70
C LEU A 153 -13.75 8.02 9.97
N PHE A 154 -14.23 7.29 10.99
CA PHE A 154 -14.60 7.87 12.29
C PHE A 154 -13.37 8.26 13.13
N TYR A 155 -12.33 7.43 13.19
CA TYR A 155 -11.14 7.76 14.00
C TYR A 155 -10.21 8.77 13.34
N ASN A 156 -10.21 8.85 12.01
CA ASN A 156 -9.47 9.88 11.28
C ASN A 156 -10.32 11.14 11.07
N SER A 157 -11.20 11.47 12.03
CA SER A 157 -12.24 12.51 11.87
C SER A 157 -11.75 13.95 11.99
N GLU A 158 -10.45 14.21 12.22
CA GLU A 158 -9.90 15.56 12.03
C GLU A 158 -9.80 15.88 10.53
N ASP A 159 -10.88 16.48 10.04
CA ASP A 159 -11.30 17.00 8.72
C ASP A 159 -10.45 16.76 7.45
N ILE A 160 -9.12 16.81 7.48
CA ILE A 160 -8.28 16.67 6.28
C ILE A 160 -6.96 15.98 6.66
N ARG A 161 -6.75 14.75 6.19
CA ARG A 161 -5.40 14.15 6.25
C ARG A 161 -4.57 14.74 5.12
N VAL A 162 -3.59 15.56 5.49
CA VAL A 162 -2.62 16.14 4.57
C VAL A 162 -1.31 15.36 4.68
N ILE A 163 -0.87 14.76 3.57
CA ILE A 163 0.46 14.15 3.47
C ILE A 163 1.29 15.05 2.58
N ASN A 164 2.32 15.68 3.16
CA ASN A 164 3.34 16.37 2.40
C ASN A 164 4.53 15.44 2.18
N PHE A 165 5.06 15.40 0.97
CA PHE A 165 6.28 14.67 0.64
C PHE A 165 7.06 15.44 -0.43
N TYR A 166 8.33 15.10 -0.61
CA TYR A 166 9.20 15.80 -1.55
C TYR A 166 9.88 14.81 -2.47
N TYR A 167 9.98 15.14 -3.75
CA TYR A 167 10.70 14.35 -4.75
C TYR A 167 12.04 15.00 -5.07
N ASP A 168 13.13 14.25 -5.01
CA ASP A 168 14.47 14.70 -5.36
C ASP A 168 14.84 14.29 -6.79
N THR A 169 14.97 15.28 -7.68
CA THR A 169 15.29 15.07 -9.09
C THR A 169 16.71 14.57 -9.32
N SER A 170 17.58 14.53 -8.31
CA SER A 170 18.96 14.01 -8.47
C SER A 170 19.06 12.50 -8.29
N CYS A 171 18.10 11.86 -7.59
CA CYS A 171 18.24 10.47 -7.17
C CYS A 171 16.93 9.66 -7.08
N GLU A 172 15.79 10.25 -7.47
CA GLU A 172 14.44 9.65 -7.41
C GLU A 172 13.99 9.30 -5.98
N TRP A 173 14.55 9.97 -4.98
CA TRP A 173 14.12 9.80 -3.61
C TRP A 173 12.83 10.55 -3.35
N ILE A 174 12.02 9.93 -2.49
CA ILE A 174 10.86 10.54 -1.87
C ILE A 174 11.22 10.78 -0.41
N TYR A 175 11.20 12.05 -0.02
CA TYR A 175 11.40 12.47 1.36
C TYR A 175 10.06 12.65 2.06
N ILE A 176 9.90 11.96 3.19
CA ILE A 176 8.72 12.06 4.05
C ILE A 176 9.14 12.78 5.34
N PRO A 177 8.64 13.99 5.61
CA PRO A 177 8.96 14.71 6.84
C PRO A 177 8.63 13.92 8.10
N VAL A 178 9.50 14.00 9.11
CA VAL A 178 9.23 13.39 10.43
C VAL A 178 7.92 13.91 11.03
N SER A 179 7.57 15.17 10.74
CA SER A 179 6.30 15.79 11.18
C SER A 179 5.04 15.14 10.60
N MET A 180 5.17 14.29 9.57
CA MET A 180 4.05 13.51 9.02
C MET A 180 3.74 12.26 9.84
N LEU A 181 4.60 11.89 10.80
CA LEU A 181 4.38 10.74 11.67
C LEU A 181 3.76 11.21 12.98
N ILE A 182 2.59 10.65 13.29
CA ILE A 182 1.79 11.00 14.47
C ILE A 182 1.93 9.91 15.54
N THR A 183 2.30 8.69 15.14
CA THR A 183 2.37 7.53 16.03
C THR A 183 3.81 7.12 16.36
N ASP A 184 3.98 6.40 17.46
CA ASP A 184 5.26 5.80 17.84
C ASP A 184 5.64 4.60 16.93
N ASP A 185 4.69 4.07 16.16
CA ASP A 185 4.90 2.97 15.21
C ASP A 185 5.34 3.50 13.84
N ILE A 186 6.53 4.10 13.84
CA ILE A 186 7.15 4.78 12.71
C ILE A 186 7.15 3.93 11.44
N VAL A 187 7.45 2.63 11.55
CA VAL A 187 7.58 1.75 10.39
C VAL A 187 6.23 1.50 9.73
N ASN A 188 5.20 1.19 10.50
CA ASN A 188 3.87 0.94 9.93
C ASN A 188 3.27 2.22 9.34
N GLU A 189 3.45 3.36 9.99
CA GLU A 189 2.95 4.64 9.49
C GLU A 189 3.67 5.07 8.19
N LEU A 190 4.99 4.91 8.11
CA LEU A 190 5.75 5.17 6.88
C LEU A 190 5.36 4.22 5.75
N ASN A 191 5.20 2.91 6.03
CA ASN A 191 4.70 1.97 5.04
C ASN A 191 3.31 2.37 4.51
N SER A 192 2.43 2.85 5.40
CA SER A 192 1.11 3.33 5.03
C SER A 192 1.18 4.56 4.10
N ILE A 193 2.03 5.55 4.44
CA ILE A 193 2.26 6.75 3.61
C ILE A 193 2.84 6.37 2.24
N VAL A 194 3.88 5.54 2.23
CA VAL A 194 4.54 5.08 1.00
C VAL A 194 3.57 4.31 0.10
N SER A 195 2.78 3.40 0.68
CA SER A 195 1.77 2.64 -0.06
C SER A 195 0.70 3.56 -0.66
N GLU A 196 0.32 4.62 0.06
CA GLU A 196 -0.66 5.59 -0.40
C GLU A 196 -0.13 6.43 -1.58
N ILE A 197 1.14 6.85 -1.54
CA ILE A 197 1.80 7.54 -2.66
C ILE A 197 1.86 6.60 -3.87
N GLU A 198 2.33 5.36 -3.69
CA GLU A 198 2.43 4.36 -4.75
C GLU A 198 1.05 4.06 -5.39
N ASP A 199 0.05 3.76 -4.59
CA ASP A 199 -1.31 3.46 -5.05
C ASP A 199 -1.88 4.64 -5.85
N LYS A 200 -1.66 5.87 -5.37
CA LYS A 200 -2.16 7.06 -6.04
C LYS A 200 -1.48 7.25 -7.39
N ILE A 201 -0.16 7.09 -7.50
CA ILE A 201 0.53 7.11 -8.80
C ILE A 201 -0.01 6.02 -9.73
N ASN A 202 -0.12 4.78 -9.23
CA ASN A 202 -0.52 3.62 -10.01
C ASN A 202 -1.97 3.66 -10.51
N ASN A 203 -2.85 4.38 -9.83
CA ASN A 203 -4.23 4.59 -10.30
C ASN A 203 -4.31 5.54 -11.50
N PHE A 204 -3.34 6.43 -11.65
CA PHE A 204 -3.26 7.36 -12.78
C PHE A 204 -2.30 6.91 -13.88
N LYS A 205 -1.77 5.68 -13.81
CA LYS A 205 -0.80 5.12 -14.77
C LYS A 205 -1.20 5.18 -16.25
N ASN A 206 -2.49 5.28 -16.56
CA ASN A 206 -2.99 5.35 -17.93
C ASN A 206 -3.00 6.77 -18.50
N ILE A 207 -2.79 7.79 -17.66
CA ILE A 207 -2.74 9.20 -18.05
C ILE A 207 -1.39 9.85 -17.76
N THR A 208 -0.46 9.11 -17.13
CA THR A 208 0.91 9.55 -16.85
C THR A 208 1.92 8.79 -17.71
N ASP A 209 3.11 9.37 -17.87
CA ASP A 209 4.17 8.81 -18.72
C ASP A 209 5.13 7.87 -17.96
N ILE A 210 4.89 7.67 -16.66
CA ILE A 210 5.74 6.85 -15.77
C ILE A 210 5.18 5.46 -15.47
N GLY A 211 4.06 5.08 -16.11
CA GLY A 211 3.48 3.75 -15.99
C GLY A 211 3.14 3.37 -14.55
N SER A 212 3.25 2.08 -14.23
CA SER A 212 3.22 1.67 -12.82
C SER A 212 4.58 1.89 -12.16
N VAL A 213 4.56 2.15 -10.87
CA VAL A 213 5.75 2.38 -10.04
C VAL A 213 5.70 1.51 -8.79
N SER A 214 6.87 1.36 -8.17
CA SER A 214 7.00 0.86 -6.80
C SER A 214 7.75 1.88 -5.96
N VAL A 215 7.21 2.20 -4.78
CA VAL A 215 7.85 3.10 -3.82
C VAL A 215 8.27 2.26 -2.61
N ASN A 216 9.57 2.17 -2.34
CA ASN A 216 10.09 1.37 -1.22
C ASN A 216 10.87 2.25 -0.26
N LEU A 217 10.81 1.91 1.03
CA LEU A 217 11.65 2.54 2.04
C LEU A 217 13.13 2.24 1.78
N VAL A 218 13.98 3.24 2.05
CA VAL A 218 15.43 3.08 2.03
C VAL A 218 15.90 2.87 3.47
N TYR A 219 16.72 1.86 3.70
CA TYR A 219 17.17 1.48 5.05
C TYR A 219 18.61 1.93 5.31
N ASP A 220 18.87 2.43 6.51
CA ASP A 220 20.21 2.83 6.98
C ASP A 220 20.97 1.65 7.61
N ASP A 221 20.25 0.85 8.40
CA ASP A 221 20.73 -0.40 8.97
C ASP A 221 19.74 -1.51 8.59
N PHE A 222 20.20 -2.41 7.72
CA PHE A 222 19.42 -3.54 7.24
C PHE A 222 19.63 -4.76 8.13
N LYS A 223 18.59 -5.15 8.85
CA LYS A 223 18.53 -6.28 9.77
C LYS A 223 17.32 -7.16 9.51
N ILE A 224 17.54 -8.46 9.62
CA ILE A 224 16.50 -9.47 9.53
C ILE A 224 16.21 -9.99 10.93
N LYS A 225 14.93 -10.20 11.23
CA LYS A 225 14.48 -10.79 12.49
C LYS A 225 15.31 -12.06 12.76
N PRO A 226 15.92 -12.21 13.95
CA PRO A 226 16.66 -13.41 14.28
C PRO A 226 15.78 -14.66 14.14
N GLY A 227 16.27 -15.68 13.44
CA GLY A 227 15.45 -16.85 13.19
C GLY A 227 16.11 -17.91 12.31
N LYS A 228 15.52 -19.11 12.36
CA LYS A 228 15.92 -20.23 11.50
C LYS A 228 14.87 -20.43 10.42
N TYR A 229 15.23 -20.10 9.19
CA TYR A 229 14.31 -20.04 8.06
C TYR A 229 14.53 -21.23 7.12
N ARG A 230 13.49 -22.04 6.91
CA ARG A 230 13.54 -23.12 5.89
C ARG A 230 13.21 -22.61 4.49
N GLU A 231 12.43 -21.55 4.43
CA GLU A 231 11.93 -20.96 3.20
C GLU A 231 11.78 -19.46 3.43
N ILE A 232 12.31 -18.68 2.49
CA ILE A 232 12.10 -17.24 2.41
C ILE A 232 11.69 -16.88 0.98
N ILE A 233 10.90 -15.81 0.87
CA ILE A 233 10.50 -15.22 -0.40
C ILE A 233 11.00 -13.80 -0.38
N VAL A 234 11.97 -13.50 -1.25
CA VAL A 234 12.54 -12.16 -1.42
C VAL A 234 11.87 -11.53 -2.63
N THR A 235 11.23 -10.39 -2.43
CA THR A 235 10.69 -9.59 -3.52
C THR A 235 11.58 -8.38 -3.76
N LYS A 236 12.12 -8.28 -4.97
CA LYS A 236 12.85 -7.11 -5.47
C LYS A 236 12.03 -6.45 -6.58
N VAL A 237 12.07 -5.12 -6.64
CA VAL A 237 11.55 -4.36 -7.78
C VAL A 237 12.70 -4.02 -8.71
N TYR A 238 12.39 -3.70 -9.97
CA TYR A 238 13.43 -3.37 -10.92
C TYR A 238 14.18 -2.08 -10.50
N PRO A 239 15.53 -2.10 -10.47
CA PRO A 239 16.32 -0.98 -9.97
C PRO A 239 16.49 0.15 -11.00
N ASN A 240 16.20 1.38 -10.59
CA ASN A 240 16.36 2.59 -11.41
C ASN A 240 17.40 3.56 -10.82
N GLY A 241 17.95 4.45 -11.65
CA GLY A 241 18.96 5.44 -11.25
C GLY A 241 20.41 5.09 -11.63
N HIS A 242 21.40 5.79 -11.07
CA HIS A 242 22.83 5.58 -11.31
C HIS A 242 23.59 5.14 -10.04
N PRO A 243 24.33 4.01 -10.07
CA PRO A 243 24.31 3.01 -11.13
C PRO A 243 23.08 2.12 -10.96
N ALA A 244 22.25 2.05 -12.00
CA ALA A 244 21.27 0.98 -12.16
C ALA A 244 22.11 -0.28 -12.34
N LEU A 245 22.10 -1.13 -11.31
CA LEU A 245 22.92 -2.33 -11.28
C LEU A 245 22.67 -3.22 -12.51
N ASP A 246 21.47 -3.14 -13.11
CA ASP A 246 21.03 -4.06 -14.17
C ASP A 246 20.27 -3.42 -15.35
N ARG A 247 20.45 -2.12 -15.66
CA ARG A 247 19.84 -1.50 -16.88
C ARG A 247 20.13 -2.29 -18.17
N GLY A 248 21.28 -2.97 -18.23
CA GLY A 248 21.71 -3.77 -19.38
C GLY A 248 21.59 -5.29 -19.24
N LYS A 249 21.17 -5.85 -18.09
CA LYS A 249 21.17 -7.29 -17.85
C LYS A 249 19.83 -7.83 -17.32
N ALA A 250 19.10 -8.42 -18.27
CA ALA A 250 18.11 -9.50 -18.15
C ALA A 250 16.78 -9.26 -17.39
N LEU A 251 15.70 -9.52 -18.16
CA LEU A 251 14.26 -9.61 -17.84
C LEU A 251 13.50 -8.28 -17.75
N ARG A 252 12.62 -8.07 -18.73
CA ARG A 252 11.57 -7.02 -18.80
C ARG A 252 10.47 -7.23 -17.73
N ALA A 253 10.86 -7.39 -16.47
CA ALA A 253 9.95 -7.66 -15.36
C ALA A 253 9.98 -6.51 -14.36
N ALA A 254 8.82 -5.93 -14.05
CA ALA A 254 8.68 -4.87 -13.05
C ALA A 254 9.06 -5.32 -11.62
N ARG A 255 8.91 -6.62 -11.34
CA ARG A 255 9.10 -7.24 -10.04
C ARG A 255 9.68 -8.65 -10.20
N ILE A 256 10.62 -9.00 -9.35
CA ILE A 256 11.22 -10.34 -9.26
C ILE A 256 10.91 -10.89 -7.87
N GLU A 257 10.27 -12.06 -7.83
CA GLU A 257 10.05 -12.82 -6.61
C GLU A 257 10.94 -14.06 -6.64
N THR A 258 11.94 -14.08 -5.76
CA THR A 258 12.87 -15.21 -5.64
C THR A 258 12.55 -16.00 -4.38
N LYS A 259 12.24 -17.27 -4.57
CA LYS A 259 11.92 -18.20 -3.49
C LYS A 259 13.14 -19.06 -3.16
N TYR A 260 13.71 -18.86 -1.99
CA TYR A 260 14.84 -19.64 -1.49
C TYR A 260 14.34 -20.74 -0.56
N LYS A 261 14.86 -21.95 -0.73
CA LYS A 261 14.56 -23.11 0.12
C LYS A 261 15.86 -23.72 0.60
N ALA A 262 15.98 -23.89 1.91
CA ALA A 262 17.13 -24.55 2.51
C ALA A 262 17.14 -26.03 2.13
N ALA A 263 18.31 -26.65 2.12
CA ALA A 263 18.44 -28.09 1.92
C ALA A 263 17.71 -28.86 3.04
N GLN A 264 17.42 -30.13 2.79
CA GLN A 264 16.67 -30.95 3.75
C GLN A 264 17.43 -31.06 5.08
N GLY A 265 16.82 -30.52 6.15
CA GLY A 265 17.41 -30.52 7.50
C GLY A 265 18.18 -29.24 7.85
N GLU A 266 18.39 -28.36 6.89
CA GLU A 266 19.10 -27.09 7.07
C GLU A 266 18.14 -25.90 7.19
N THR A 267 18.69 -24.75 7.58
CA THR A 267 17.97 -23.47 7.68
C THR A 267 18.91 -22.34 7.33
N PHE A 268 18.41 -21.34 6.61
CA PHE A 268 19.08 -20.05 6.49
C PHE A 268 19.09 -19.35 7.85
N ASN A 269 20.19 -18.68 8.16
CA ASN A 269 20.26 -17.74 9.27
C ASN A 269 20.01 -16.30 8.78
N GLU A 270 19.77 -15.37 9.70
CA GLU A 270 19.52 -13.97 9.38
C GLU A 270 20.67 -13.29 8.61
N LEU A 271 21.93 -13.59 8.96
CA LEU A 271 23.12 -12.97 8.35
C LEU A 271 23.28 -13.33 6.87
N GLU A 272 23.01 -14.58 6.50
CA GLU A 272 23.04 -15.03 5.10
C GLU A 272 22.03 -14.25 4.24
N ILE A 273 20.84 -13.98 4.81
CA ILE A 273 19.78 -13.24 4.12
C ILE A 273 20.15 -11.75 4.04
N GLU A 274 20.70 -11.19 5.12
CA GLU A 274 21.19 -9.82 5.17
C GLU A 274 22.28 -9.59 4.12
N ASP A 275 23.33 -10.41 4.10
CA ASP A 275 24.45 -10.27 3.16
C ASP A 275 23.99 -10.31 1.68
N GLU A 276 22.99 -11.13 1.35
CA GLU A 276 22.46 -11.23 -0.02
C GLU A 276 21.56 -10.05 -0.42
N THR A 277 20.89 -9.40 0.54
CA THR A 277 19.82 -8.43 0.25
C THR A 277 20.10 -6.99 0.70
N LYS A 278 21.17 -6.78 1.48
CA LYS A 278 21.55 -5.48 2.06
C LYS A 278 21.70 -4.38 1.02
N VAL A 279 22.44 -4.63 -0.06
CA VAL A 279 22.67 -3.63 -1.12
C VAL A 279 21.37 -3.19 -1.78
N ASP A 280 20.44 -4.12 -2.00
CA ASP A 280 19.14 -3.81 -2.59
C ASP A 280 18.27 -3.00 -1.61
N ALA A 281 18.37 -3.28 -0.31
CA ALA A 281 17.64 -2.58 0.72
C ALA A 281 18.15 -1.14 0.93
N GLU A 282 19.47 -0.94 0.99
CA GLU A 282 20.12 0.36 1.11
C GLU A 282 19.89 1.25 -0.13
N LYS A 283 19.54 0.64 -1.27
CA LYS A 283 19.22 1.36 -2.51
C LYS A 283 17.71 1.50 -2.76
N GLY A 284 16.84 0.94 -1.94
CA GLY A 284 15.37 1.02 -2.12
C GLY A 284 14.80 0.11 -3.21
N TYR A 285 15.49 -0.98 -3.55
CA TYR A 285 15.04 -2.00 -4.52
C TYR A 285 14.37 -3.21 -3.85
N LEU A 286 14.57 -3.38 -2.54
CA LEU A 286 13.94 -4.44 -1.77
C LEU A 286 12.51 -4.02 -1.37
N SER A 287 11.51 -4.76 -1.85
CA SER A 287 10.10 -4.53 -1.48
C SER A 287 9.71 -5.31 -0.23
N SER A 288 10.13 -6.58 -0.12
CA SER A 288 9.83 -7.39 1.07
C SER A 288 10.66 -8.66 1.16
N ILE A 289 10.79 -9.17 2.39
CA ILE A 289 11.27 -10.52 2.66
C ILE A 289 10.26 -11.22 3.56
N PHE A 290 9.60 -12.24 3.01
CA PHE A 290 8.58 -13.01 3.72
C PHE A 290 9.11 -14.38 4.15
N ALA A 291 8.86 -14.73 5.41
CA ALA A 291 8.98 -16.10 5.92
C ALA A 291 7.69 -16.50 6.62
N ARG A 292 7.16 -17.68 6.28
CA ARG A 292 5.89 -18.21 6.84
C ARG A 292 4.74 -17.18 6.81
N GLY A 293 4.65 -16.41 5.73
CA GLY A 293 3.62 -15.39 5.53
C GLY A 293 3.79 -14.10 6.35
N LYS A 294 4.94 -13.88 6.99
CA LYS A 294 5.25 -12.62 7.71
C LYS A 294 6.46 -11.93 7.12
N ASN A 295 6.41 -10.61 7.02
CA ASN A 295 7.58 -9.81 6.69
C ASN A 295 8.57 -9.87 7.88
N ILE A 296 9.83 -10.21 7.59
CA ILE A 296 10.88 -10.43 8.60
C ILE A 296 11.94 -9.33 8.63
N ILE A 297 11.72 -8.22 7.92
CA ILE A 297 12.57 -7.04 7.98
C ILE A 297 12.41 -6.32 9.34
N GLU A 298 13.51 -5.91 9.98
CA GLU A 298 13.55 -5.31 11.33
C GLU A 298 14.44 -4.05 11.38
N ASN A 299 14.18 -3.09 10.48
CA ASN A 299 15.16 -2.07 10.11
C ASN A 299 14.92 -0.69 10.71
N THR A 300 16.02 0.09 10.73
CA THR A 300 15.96 1.54 10.83
C THR A 300 15.88 2.15 9.43
N ILE A 301 14.84 2.93 9.17
CA ILE A 301 14.64 3.64 7.90
C ILE A 301 15.60 4.83 7.85
N LEU A 302 16.22 5.05 6.69
CA LEU A 302 17.17 6.12 6.46
C LEU A 302 16.57 7.48 6.80
N ARG A 303 17.21 8.17 7.74
CA ARG A 303 16.89 9.54 8.14
C ARG A 303 17.90 10.50 7.54
N LYS A 304 17.43 11.63 7.02
CA LYS A 304 18.25 12.70 6.48
C LYS A 304 17.76 14.05 6.97
N SER A 305 18.68 15.01 7.00
CA SER A 305 18.34 16.42 7.13
C SER A 305 18.41 17.05 5.75
N ILE A 306 17.27 17.45 5.20
CA ILE A 306 17.21 18.33 4.02
C ILE A 306 16.95 19.74 4.56
N ARG A 307 17.92 20.65 4.43
CA ARG A 307 17.79 21.99 5.04
C ARG A 307 16.65 22.78 4.40
N GLU A 308 15.96 23.54 5.25
CA GLU A 308 15.38 24.83 4.89
C GLU A 308 16.51 25.84 5.14
N ASP A 309 17.00 26.52 4.10
CA ASP A 309 17.79 27.74 4.27
C ASP A 309 16.84 28.95 4.21
#